data_AF-A0A3R6SS87-F1
#
_entry.id   AF-A0A3R6SS87-F1
#
_cell.length_a   1.000
_cell.length_b   1.000
_cell.length_c   1.000
_cell.angle_alpha   90.00
_cell.angle_beta   90.00
_cell.angle_gamma   90.00
#
_symmetry.space_group_name_H-M   'P 1'
#
loop_
_entity.id
_entity.type
_entity.pdbx_description
1 polymer ?
#
loop_
_entity_poly.entity_id
_entity_poly.type
_entity_poly.pdbx_seq_one_letter_code
_entity_poly.pdbx_strand_id
1 'polypeptide(L)'
;MQEFKNFALRGNVMDMAVGIIIGGAFSGIVTSLTDNFINPVLNFITGQTSYTANDILGFASSFASAVVNFIIMAFILFCMMKALNKAASLGKKVEETAPTTKICPYCKSEIPLDATRCAHCTSEV
;
A
#
# COMPACT_ATOMS: atom_id res chain seq x y z
N MET A 1 -25.02 17.73 7.59
CA MET A 1 -23.61 18.16 7.80
C MET A 1 -23.02 17.67 9.12
N GLN A 2 -23.65 17.93 10.28
CA GLN A 2 -23.11 17.50 11.60
C GLN A 2 -23.13 15.98 11.81
N GLU A 3 -24.18 15.27 11.35
CA GLU A 3 -24.23 13.80 11.42
C GLU A 3 -23.19 13.10 10.53
N PHE A 4 -22.89 13.69 9.36
CA PHE A 4 -21.85 13.20 8.45
C PHE A 4 -20.44 13.37 9.04
N LYS A 5 -20.20 14.46 9.78
CA LYS A 5 -18.96 14.69 10.53
C LYS A 5 -18.83 13.71 11.71
N ASN A 6 -19.91 13.47 12.48
CA ASN A 6 -19.91 12.46 13.55
C ASN A 6 -19.75 11.02 13.05
N PHE A 7 -20.14 10.74 11.80
CA PHE A 7 -19.90 9.45 11.15
C PHE A 7 -18.45 9.31 10.63
N ALA A 8 -17.89 10.38 10.05
CA ALA A 8 -16.49 10.43 9.58
C ALA A 8 -15.47 10.45 10.74
N LEU A 9 -15.85 10.96 11.91
CA LEU A 9 -15.02 10.97 13.13
C LEU A 9 -15.00 9.64 13.90
N ARG A 10 -15.70 8.60 13.42
CA ARG A 10 -15.43 7.24 13.90
C ARG A 10 -14.06 6.85 13.37
N GLY A 11 -13.03 6.96 14.21
CA GLY A 11 -11.61 6.77 13.85
C GLY A 11 -11.33 5.53 12.98
N ASN A 12 -12.11 4.46 13.15
CA ASN A 12 -12.05 3.25 12.31
C ASN A 12 -12.24 3.51 10.80
N VAL A 13 -13.05 4.50 10.40
CA VAL A 13 -13.33 4.81 8.98
C VAL A 13 -12.22 5.65 8.36
N MET A 14 -11.60 6.54 9.13
CA MET A 14 -10.54 7.41 8.63
C MET A 14 -9.26 6.61 8.31
N ASP A 15 -8.83 5.74 9.21
CA ASP A 15 -7.65 4.88 8.98
C ASP A 15 -7.89 3.86 7.86
N MET A 16 -9.12 3.33 7.75
CA MET A 16 -9.51 2.48 6.63
C MET A 16 -9.48 3.24 5.29
N ALA A 17 -9.96 4.48 5.26
CA ALA A 17 -9.94 5.32 4.05
C ALA A 17 -8.52 5.60 3.58
N VAL A 18 -7.61 5.93 4.51
CA VAL A 18 -6.18 6.14 4.19
C VAL A 18 -5.57 4.85 3.61
N GLY A 19 -5.86 3.68 4.19
CA GLY A 19 -5.37 2.39 3.68
C GLY A 19 -5.81 2.10 2.24
N ILE A 20 -7.08 2.38 1.90
CA ILE A 20 -7.60 2.18 0.53
C ILE A 20 -6.94 3.14 -0.46
N ILE A 21 -6.77 4.42 -0.09
CA ILE A 21 -6.15 5.44 -0.95
C ILE A 21 -4.70 5.08 -1.25
N ILE A 22 -3.92 4.73 -0.23
CA ILE A 22 -2.51 4.31 -0.39
C ILE A 22 -2.43 3.02 -1.20
N GLY A 23 -3.29 2.04 -0.93
CA GLY A 23 -3.36 0.79 -1.68
C GLY A 23 -3.65 1.00 -3.17
N GLY A 24 -4.60 1.89 -3.49
CA GLY A 24 -4.92 2.25 -4.87
C GLY A 24 -3.77 2.95 -5.60
N ALA A 25 -3.14 3.93 -4.95
CA ALA A 25 -1.99 4.65 -5.51
C ALA A 25 -0.79 3.73 -5.74
N PHE A 26 -0.50 2.83 -4.78
CA PHE A 26 0.58 1.86 -4.88
C PHE A 26 0.35 0.87 -6.03
N SER A 27 -0.88 0.35 -6.18
CA SER A 27 -1.23 -0.50 -7.31
C SER A 27 -1.00 0.21 -8.65
N GLY A 28 -1.32 1.51 -8.75
CA GLY A 28 -1.08 2.30 -9.97
C GLY A 28 0.41 2.40 -10.35
N ILE A 29 1.29 2.57 -9.36
CA ILE A 29 2.74 2.60 -9.57
C ILE A 29 3.23 1.24 -10.10
N VAL A 30 2.75 0.15 -9.50
CA VAL A 30 3.15 -1.22 -9.84
C VAL A 30 2.68 -1.59 -11.26
N THR A 31 1.44 -1.24 -11.61
CA THR A 31 0.90 -1.41 -12.97
C THR A 31 1.70 -0.59 -13.97
N SER A 32 1.99 0.68 -13.69
CA SER A 32 2.78 1.54 -14.59
C SER A 32 4.19 1.00 -14.83
N LEU A 33 4.87 0.51 -13.78
CA LEU A 33 6.19 -0.12 -13.93
C LEU A 33 6.12 -1.39 -14.78
N THR A 34 5.10 -2.22 -14.56
CA THR A 34 4.90 -3.47 -15.30
C THR A 34 4.61 -3.18 -16.77
N ASP A 35 3.70 -2.25 -17.06
CA ASP A 35 3.28 -1.94 -18.42
C ASP A 35 4.35 -1.21 -19.22
N ASN A 36 5.07 -0.26 -18.61
CA ASN A 36 6.02 0.59 -19.33
C ASN A 36 7.43 -0.01 -19.42
N PHE A 37 7.85 -0.88 -18.50
CA PHE A 37 9.19 -1.47 -18.52
C PHE A 37 9.19 -2.96 -18.79
N ILE A 38 8.24 -3.70 -18.22
CA ILE A 38 8.32 -5.16 -18.21
C ILE A 38 7.62 -5.78 -19.41
N ASN A 39 6.42 -5.35 -19.74
CA ASN A 39 5.75 -5.78 -20.98
C ASN A 39 6.66 -5.58 -22.22
N PRO A 40 7.34 -4.44 -22.44
CA PRO A 40 8.25 -4.30 -23.58
C PRO A 40 9.48 -5.20 -23.48
N VAL A 41 10.07 -5.41 -22.30
CA VAL A 41 11.21 -6.33 -22.12
C VAL A 41 10.80 -7.79 -22.36
N LEU A 42 9.63 -8.19 -21.86
CA LEU A 42 9.05 -9.50 -22.13
C LEU A 42 8.78 -9.67 -23.61
N ASN A 43 8.16 -8.70 -24.28
CA ASN A 43 7.89 -8.72 -25.71
C ASN A 43 9.17 -8.79 -26.56
N PHE A 44 10.26 -8.19 -26.07
CA PHE A 44 11.57 -8.27 -26.71
C PHE A 44 12.21 -9.66 -26.56
N ILE A 45 12.17 -10.24 -25.35
CA ILE A 45 12.78 -11.56 -25.07
C ILE A 45 11.97 -12.71 -25.68
N THR A 46 10.64 -12.60 -25.67
CA THR A 46 9.75 -13.56 -26.33
C THR A 46 9.57 -13.30 -27.84
N GLY A 47 10.24 -12.28 -28.39
CA GLY A 47 10.47 -12.15 -29.82
C GLY A 47 9.22 -11.87 -30.65
N GLN A 48 8.39 -10.90 -30.26
CA GLN A 48 7.19 -10.53 -31.03
C GLN A 48 6.21 -11.71 -31.25
N THR A 49 6.20 -12.72 -30.38
CA THR A 49 5.01 -13.58 -30.29
C THR A 49 3.94 -12.77 -29.57
N SER A 50 3.34 -11.84 -30.30
CA SER A 50 2.01 -11.33 -29.98
C SER A 50 1.19 -12.54 -29.56
N TYR A 51 0.53 -12.48 -28.40
CA TYR A 51 -0.51 -13.41 -28.01
C TYR A 51 -1.76 -13.23 -28.90
N THR A 52 -1.53 -13.10 -30.21
CA THR A 52 -2.46 -12.92 -31.32
C THR A 52 -2.08 -13.97 -32.35
N ALA A 53 -2.23 -15.24 -32.00
CA ALA A 53 -2.17 -16.33 -32.96
C ALA A 53 -3.42 -17.20 -32.79
N ASN A 54 -4.54 -16.62 -33.22
CA ASN A 54 -5.70 -17.25 -33.85
C ASN A 54 -6.41 -18.40 -33.11
N ASP A 55 -7.57 -18.04 -32.54
CA ASP A 55 -8.88 -18.69 -32.57
C ASP A 55 -9.14 -20.15 -32.15
N ILE A 56 -8.14 -21.01 -31.87
CA ILE A 56 -8.43 -22.36 -31.31
C ILE A 56 -7.50 -22.76 -30.14
N LEU A 57 -6.37 -22.05 -29.94
CA LEU A 57 -5.42 -22.25 -28.83
C LEU A 57 -5.55 -21.19 -27.70
N GLY A 58 -6.46 -20.22 -27.87
CA GLY A 58 -6.57 -18.99 -27.06
C GLY A 58 -6.92 -19.19 -25.58
N PHE A 59 -7.56 -20.28 -25.18
CA PHE A 59 -7.85 -20.54 -23.76
C PHE A 59 -6.63 -21.02 -22.97
N ALA A 60 -5.69 -21.73 -23.60
CA ALA A 60 -4.47 -22.19 -22.93
C ALA A 60 -3.39 -21.10 -22.90
N SER A 61 -3.26 -20.33 -23.98
CA SER A 61 -2.24 -19.27 -24.09
C SER A 61 -2.59 -18.01 -23.29
N SER A 62 -3.86 -17.62 -23.21
CA SER A 62 -4.27 -16.47 -22.38
C SER A 62 -4.12 -16.73 -20.89
N PHE A 63 -4.41 -17.95 -20.43
CA PHE A 63 -4.22 -18.34 -19.03
C PHE A 63 -2.74 -18.42 -18.66
N ALA A 64 -1.90 -19.03 -19.51
CA ALA A 64 -0.46 -19.07 -19.29
C ALA A 64 0.16 -17.65 -19.23
N SER A 65 -0.27 -16.75 -20.12
CA SER A 65 0.14 -15.34 -20.12
C SER A 65 -0.28 -14.63 -18.83
N ALA A 66 -1.52 -14.84 -18.36
CA ALA A 66 -2.01 -14.28 -17.10
C ALA A 66 -1.23 -14.80 -15.88
N VAL A 67 -0.91 -16.10 -15.84
CA VAL A 67 -0.10 -16.71 -14.77
C VAL A 67 1.33 -16.15 -14.76
N VAL A 68 1.94 -16.01 -15.94
CA VAL A 68 3.28 -15.41 -16.06
C VAL A 68 3.28 -13.96 -15.59
N ASN A 69 2.31 -13.15 -16.02
CA ASN A 69 2.18 -11.77 -15.56
C ASN A 69 1.95 -11.67 -14.05
N PHE A 70 1.16 -12.58 -13.47
CA PHE A 70 0.95 -12.65 -12.02
C PHE A 70 2.24 -12.96 -11.26
N ILE A 71 3.01 -13.96 -11.70
CA ILE A 71 4.30 -14.31 -11.08
C ILE A 71 5.29 -13.14 -11.19
N ILE A 72 5.31 -12.45 -12.33
CA ILE A 72 6.19 -11.31 -12.57
C ILE A 72 5.80 -10.12 -11.68
N MET A 73 4.50 -9.79 -11.57
CA MET A 73 4.04 -8.76 -10.64
C MET A 73 4.39 -9.11 -9.19
N ALA A 74 4.19 -10.36 -8.77
CA ALA A 74 4.57 -10.80 -7.43
C ALA A 74 6.09 -10.67 -7.18
N PHE A 75 6.90 -11.02 -8.18
CA PHE A 75 8.36 -10.89 -8.11
C PHE A 75 8.81 -9.42 -8.04
N ILE A 76 8.16 -8.52 -8.76
CA ILE A 76 8.46 -7.07 -8.72
C ILE A 76 8.11 -6.47 -7.37
N LEU A 77 6.92 -6.78 -6.84
CA LEU A 77 6.52 -6.34 -5.49
C LEU A 77 7.53 -6.81 -4.44
N PHE A 78 7.97 -8.05 -4.55
CA PHE A 78 9.01 -8.60 -3.70
C PHE A 78 10.36 -7.88 -3.87
N CYS A 79 10.80 -7.66 -5.11
CA CYS A 79 12.04 -6.93 -5.39
C CYS A 79 11.97 -5.47 -4.90
N MET A 80 10.83 -4.82 -5.04
CA MET A 80 10.62 -3.43 -4.62
C MET A 80 10.59 -3.33 -3.09
N MET A 81 9.88 -4.22 -2.39
CA MET A 81 9.96 -4.29 -0.91
C MET A 81 11.39 -4.60 -0.46
N LYS A 82 12.12 -5.45 -1.17
CA LYS A 82 13.54 -5.72 -0.87
C LYS A 82 14.43 -4.51 -1.12
N ALA A 83 14.19 -3.76 -2.20
CA ALA A 83 14.92 -2.53 -2.52
C ALA A 83 14.63 -1.44 -1.49
N LEU A 84 13.36 -1.28 -1.08
CA LEU A 84 12.96 -0.36 -0.02
C LEU A 84 13.51 -0.79 1.34
N ASN A 85 13.43 -2.06 1.72
CA ASN A 85 14.05 -2.58 2.95
C ASN A 85 15.58 -2.39 2.94
N LYS A 86 16.22 -2.58 1.78
CA LYS A 86 17.66 -2.37 1.61
C LYS A 86 18.02 -0.89 1.65
N ALA A 87 17.24 -0.01 1.02
CA ALA A 87 17.44 1.43 1.03
C ALA A 87 17.14 2.05 2.40
N ALA A 88 16.08 1.61 3.09
CA ALA A 88 15.76 2.00 4.46
C ALA A 88 16.81 1.52 5.46
N SER A 89 17.49 0.39 5.19
CA SER A 89 18.65 -0.04 6.00
C SER A 89 19.92 0.77 5.74
N LEU A 90 20.01 1.49 4.62
CA LEU A 90 21.11 2.39 4.27
C LEU A 90 20.84 3.85 4.70
N GLY A 91 19.58 4.22 4.90
CA GLY A 91 19.16 5.55 5.35
C GLY A 91 18.15 5.46 6.50
N LYS A 92 18.64 5.41 7.74
CA LYS A 92 17.82 5.51 8.94
C LYS A 92 17.14 6.90 9.02
N LYS A 93 15.90 7.00 8.51
CA LYS A 93 14.76 7.77 9.07
C LYS A 93 13.57 7.65 8.11
N VAL A 94 12.72 6.65 8.35
CA VAL A 94 11.28 6.82 8.14
C VAL A 94 10.73 7.16 9.52
N GLU A 95 10.79 8.44 9.84
CA GLU A 95 9.87 9.06 10.79
C GLU A 95 8.52 9.22 10.05
N GLU A 96 7.41 9.17 10.79
CA GLU A 96 6.01 9.26 10.31
C GLU A 96 5.42 7.90 9.88
N THR A 97 4.62 7.18 10.67
CA THR A 97 3.59 7.60 11.66
C THR A 97 3.66 6.73 12.93
N ALA A 98 4.48 7.13 13.91
CA ALA A 98 4.29 6.62 15.26
C ALA A 98 3.03 7.29 15.84
N PRO A 99 2.08 6.54 16.45
CA PRO A 99 0.88 7.13 17.03
C PRO A 99 1.29 8.17 18.08
N THR A 100 0.98 9.44 17.83
CA THR A 100 1.38 10.59 18.66
C THR A 100 0.52 10.73 19.93
N THR A 101 -0.36 9.76 20.21
CA THR A 101 -1.33 9.79 21.29
C THR A 101 -1.23 8.56 22.19
N LYS A 102 -1.12 8.78 23.51
CA LYS A 102 -1.36 7.75 24.54
C LYS A 102 -2.78 7.90 25.07
N ILE A 103 -3.40 6.80 25.46
CA ILE A 103 -4.72 6.82 26.09
C ILE A 103 -4.51 7.07 27.59
N CYS A 104 -5.15 8.12 28.12
CA CYS A 104 -5.11 8.38 29.55
C CYS A 104 -5.80 7.24 30.33
N PRO A 105 -5.14 6.59 31.32
CA PRO A 105 -5.73 5.48 32.09
C PRO A 105 -6.94 5.88 32.94
N TYR A 106 -7.07 7.15 33.32
CA TYR A 106 -8.17 7.64 34.16
C TYR A 106 -9.43 8.02 33.35
N CYS A 107 -9.30 8.92 32.37
CA CYS A 107 -10.45 9.43 31.60
C CYS A 107 -10.61 8.83 30.21
N LYS A 108 -9.69 7.97 29.75
CA LYS A 108 -9.69 7.34 28.42
C LYS A 108 -9.68 8.33 27.24
N SER A 109 -9.36 9.60 27.46
CA SER A 109 -9.18 10.57 26.38
C SER A 109 -7.80 10.42 25.74
N GLU A 110 -7.70 10.74 24.45
CA GLU A 110 -6.44 10.82 23.73
C GLU A 110 -5.65 12.03 24.21
N ILE A 111 -4.41 11.79 24.67
CA ILE A 111 -3.48 12.82 25.11
C ILE A 111 -2.16 12.67 24.34
N PRO A 112 -1.45 13.77 24.04
CA PRO A 112 -0.16 13.68 23.38
C PRO A 112 0.84 12.91 24.24
N LEU A 113 1.77 12.16 23.61
CA LEU A 113 2.74 11.30 24.31
C LEU A 113 3.54 12.05 25.39
N ASP A 114 3.90 13.31 25.13
CA ASP A 114 4.71 14.15 26.02
C ASP A 114 3.92 14.83 27.15
N ALA A 115 2.59 14.61 27.22
CA ALA A 115 1.79 15.17 28.30
C ALA A 115 2.08 14.44 29.62
N THR A 116 2.57 15.19 30.61
CA THR A 116 2.71 14.75 32.02
C THR A 116 1.41 14.90 32.80
N ARG A 117 0.44 15.66 32.27
CA ARG A 117 -0.87 15.90 32.86
C ARG A 117 -1.96 15.84 31.80
N CYS A 118 -3.05 15.14 32.13
CA CYS A 118 -4.19 15.03 31.23
C CYS A 118 -5.00 16.34 31.22
N ALA A 119 -5.27 16.89 30.03
CA ALA A 119 -6.09 18.11 29.89
C ALA A 119 -7.56 17.90 30.29
N HIS A 120 -8.07 16.66 30.22
CA HIS A 120 -9.49 16.35 30.43
C HIS A 120 -9.81 16.05 31.90
N CYS A 121 -8.89 15.41 32.64
CA CYS A 121 -9.14 15.00 34.03
C CYS A 121 -8.08 15.46 35.03
N THR A 122 -7.11 16.28 34.59
CA THR A 122 -6.04 16.85 35.42
C THR A 122 -5.20 15.85 36.21
N SER A 123 -5.38 14.55 35.97
CA SER A 123 -4.55 13.49 36.54
C SER A 123 -3.17 13.47 35.89
N GLU A 124 -2.18 13.04 36.66
CA GLU A 124 -0.84 12.77 36.15
C GLU A 124 -0.85 11.47 35.34
N VAL A 125 -0.21 11.50 34.16
CA VAL A 125 -0.32 10.51 33.06
C VAL A 125 1.00 10.25 32.37
#